data_AF-A0A6C0E5A5-F1
#
_entry.id   AF-A0A6C0E5A5-F1
#
_cell.length_a   1.000
_cell.length_b   1.000
_cell.length_c   1.000
_cell.angle_alpha   90.00
_cell.angle_beta   90.00
_cell.angle_gamma   90.00
#
_symmetry.space_group_name_H-M   'P 1'
#
loop_
_entity.id
_entity.type
_entity.pdbx_description
1 polymer ?
#
loop_
_entity_poly.entity_id
_entity_poly.type
_entity_poly.pdbx_seq_one_letter_code
_entity_poly.pdbx_strand_id
1 'polypeptide(L)'
;MNKTASKNLNTTSNNESNDTMDEYMSNIILKCNFNNEPATMKEKQKKMKKLNKIDNVNIVIPTIHNYNVLFQHNYNIQQLKEFIKFHKLKQSGNKNELLNRLHNYLKFSFYIIKIQKIYRGHIQRIYNSLHGPAYQNREICTNANDFFTMDELITIPNNLFFSYKDVDNFVYGFDVISLYNLITKSNGEVKNPYNRIKIPDEVLAKVKLFIRLSKILDPQVDTIIKTPSFEVTYQKGIELKILDVFQYMDSLGNYSNPAWFLDLDRIKLIRYMRELIDIWDYRAQITPETKRAIYPPNGDPFNGFSFVQLCHNHDIYFMRKKIIEVIEKIVTSGLDRDNKSLGCYYVLGALTIVNSNAAMALPWLFQTFVY
;
A
#
# COMPACT_ATOMS: atom_id res chain seq x y z
N MET A 1 19.02 51.29 -27.74
CA MET A 1 17.62 51.00 -28.09
C MET A 1 17.35 49.52 -27.84
N ASN A 2 16.11 49.18 -27.51
CA ASN A 2 15.58 47.85 -27.14
C ASN A 2 15.77 47.40 -25.68
N LYS A 3 14.87 47.92 -24.83
CA LYS A 3 14.26 47.19 -23.71
C LYS A 3 13.34 46.10 -24.29
N THR A 4 13.54 44.84 -23.93
CA THR A 4 12.54 43.78 -24.11
C THR A 4 12.02 43.33 -22.75
N ALA A 5 10.70 43.36 -22.65
CA ALA A 5 9.92 43.16 -21.45
C ALA A 5 9.78 41.68 -21.08
N SER A 6 10.11 41.35 -19.83
CA SER A 6 9.63 40.15 -19.15
C SER A 6 8.24 40.43 -18.57
N LYS A 7 7.20 39.81 -19.16
CA LYS A 7 5.83 39.88 -18.66
C LYS A 7 5.57 38.69 -17.73
N ASN A 8 5.25 39.01 -16.48
CA ASN A 8 4.74 38.11 -15.45
C ASN A 8 3.49 37.36 -15.94
N LEU A 9 3.56 36.03 -15.94
CA LEU A 9 2.41 35.12 -15.99
C LEU A 9 2.45 34.30 -14.70
N ASN A 10 1.56 34.62 -13.76
CA ASN A 10 0.96 33.71 -12.76
C ASN A 10 0.37 34.51 -11.59
N THR A 11 -0.88 34.97 -11.70
CA THR A 11 -1.70 35.36 -10.52
C THR A 11 -3.23 35.31 -10.74
N THR A 12 -3.76 34.97 -11.92
CA THR A 12 -5.19 35.18 -12.21
C THR A 12 -6.15 34.01 -11.93
N SER A 13 -5.69 32.79 -11.66
CA SER A 13 -6.60 31.63 -11.57
C SER A 13 -7.32 31.43 -10.22
N ASN A 14 -6.93 32.13 -9.15
CA ASN A 14 -7.53 31.93 -7.83
C ASN A 14 -8.76 32.83 -7.52
N ASN A 15 -8.99 33.90 -8.27
CA ASN A 15 -10.09 34.83 -7.98
C ASN A 15 -11.42 34.43 -8.65
N GLU A 16 -11.40 33.89 -9.87
CA GLU A 16 -12.64 33.53 -10.60
C GLU A 16 -13.42 32.36 -9.96
N SER A 17 -12.72 31.44 -9.28
CA SER A 17 -13.36 30.30 -8.59
C SER A 17 -14.06 30.69 -7.28
N ASN A 18 -13.62 31.76 -6.62
CA ASN A 18 -14.24 32.24 -5.39
C ASN A 18 -15.50 33.07 -5.67
N ASP A 19 -15.49 33.90 -6.73
CA ASP A 19 -16.67 34.70 -7.12
C ASP A 19 -17.86 33.82 -7.52
N THR A 20 -17.61 32.71 -8.21
CA THR A 20 -18.67 31.75 -8.60
C THR A 20 -19.28 31.00 -7.42
N MET A 21 -18.48 30.68 -6.39
CA MET A 21 -18.96 30.08 -5.14
C MET A 21 -19.77 31.06 -4.29
N ASP A 22 -19.31 32.31 -4.17
CA ASP A 22 -20.03 33.35 -3.43
C ASP A 22 -21.36 33.73 -4.10
N GLU A 23 -21.39 33.76 -5.43
CA GLU A 23 -22.62 33.96 -6.21
C GLU A 23 -23.59 32.76 -6.07
N TYR A 24 -23.07 31.53 -6.11
CA TYR A 24 -23.86 30.32 -5.88
C TYR A 24 -24.43 30.25 -4.45
N MET A 25 -23.63 30.57 -3.45
CA MET A 25 -24.06 30.65 -2.06
C MET A 25 -25.08 31.77 -1.86
N SER A 26 -24.91 32.92 -2.50
CA SER A 26 -25.90 34.01 -2.49
C SER A 26 -27.22 33.59 -3.11
N ASN A 27 -27.19 32.83 -4.21
CA ASN A 27 -28.37 32.25 -4.84
C ASN A 27 -29.08 31.20 -3.97
N ILE A 28 -28.33 30.33 -3.28
CA ILE A 28 -28.89 29.41 -2.28
C ILE A 28 -29.54 30.18 -1.15
N ILE A 29 -28.86 31.23 -0.63
CA ILE A 29 -29.37 32.08 0.44
C ILE A 29 -30.69 32.73 0.03
N LEU A 30 -30.76 33.29 -1.19
CA LEU A 30 -31.99 33.86 -1.74
C LEU A 30 -33.09 32.79 -1.82
N LYS A 31 -32.83 31.64 -2.45
CA LYS A 31 -33.82 30.56 -2.61
C LYS A 31 -34.28 29.95 -1.27
N CYS A 32 -33.40 29.84 -0.28
CA CYS A 32 -33.75 29.35 1.06
C CYS A 32 -34.52 30.37 1.89
N ASN A 33 -34.35 31.66 1.63
CA ASN A 33 -35.21 32.71 2.18
C ASN A 33 -36.59 32.67 1.52
N PHE A 34 -36.67 32.46 0.20
CA PHE A 34 -37.93 32.27 -0.53
C PHE A 34 -38.69 31.00 -0.10
N ASN A 35 -38.01 29.89 0.19
CA ASN A 35 -38.66 28.65 0.61
C ASN A 35 -39.10 28.63 2.09
N ASN A 36 -38.77 29.65 2.89
CA ASN A 36 -39.35 29.79 4.24
C ASN A 36 -40.63 30.64 4.27
N GLU A 37 -41.09 31.19 3.14
CA GLU A 37 -42.46 31.72 2.98
C GLU A 37 -42.91 31.51 1.53
N PRO A 38 -43.80 30.53 1.23
CA PRO A 38 -45.23 30.77 1.45
C PRO A 38 -46.06 29.48 1.62
N ALA A 39 -46.44 29.11 2.84
CA ALA A 39 -47.62 28.24 3.05
C ALA A 39 -48.23 28.39 4.45
N THR A 40 -47.40 28.56 5.50
CA THR A 40 -47.88 28.58 6.89
C THR A 40 -48.00 29.97 7.51
N MET A 41 -47.56 31.04 6.82
CA MET A 41 -47.63 32.42 7.33
C MET A 41 -48.79 33.26 6.75
N LYS A 42 -49.39 32.87 5.61
CA LYS A 42 -50.52 33.62 5.05
C LYS A 42 -51.80 33.53 5.90
N GLU A 43 -51.94 32.52 6.77
CA GLU A 43 -53.06 32.45 7.73
C GLU A 43 -52.74 33.00 9.14
N LYS A 44 -51.48 33.41 9.40
CA LYS A 44 -51.06 33.95 10.70
C LYS A 44 -50.57 35.40 10.63
N GLN A 45 -51.15 36.21 9.74
CA GLN A 45 -51.14 37.68 9.87
C GLN A 45 -52.06 38.15 11.03
N LYS A 46 -51.88 37.60 12.23
CA LYS A 46 -52.43 38.12 13.47
C LYS A 46 -51.27 38.56 14.37
N LYS A 47 -51.00 39.87 14.36
CA LYS A 47 -50.14 40.64 15.29
C LYS A 47 -48.78 40.00 15.60
N MET A 48 -47.73 40.38 14.86
CA MET A 48 -46.35 40.16 15.32
C MET A 48 -46.16 40.86 16.68
N LYS A 49 -46.07 40.07 17.76
CA LYS A 49 -45.65 40.57 19.06
C LYS A 49 -44.29 41.26 18.89
N LYS A 50 -44.15 42.50 19.39
CA LYS A 50 -42.84 43.17 19.47
C LYS A 50 -41.90 42.24 20.24
N LEU A 51 -40.82 41.82 19.57
CA LEU A 51 -39.77 41.01 20.20
C LEU A 51 -39.09 41.87 21.28
N ASN A 52 -39.05 41.34 22.50
CA ASN A 52 -38.41 42.03 23.62
C ASN A 52 -36.89 42.11 23.40
N LYS A 53 -36.29 43.24 23.79
CA LYS A 53 -34.83 43.35 23.89
C LYS A 53 -34.36 42.47 25.06
N ILE A 54 -33.22 41.82 24.91
CA ILE A 54 -32.57 41.03 25.95
C ILE A 54 -31.41 41.82 26.55
N ASP A 55 -31.31 41.77 27.89
CA ASP A 55 -30.17 42.27 28.65
C ASP A 55 -28.96 41.33 28.54
N ASN A 56 -27.77 41.91 28.61
CA ASN A 56 -26.50 41.20 28.39
C ASN A 56 -26.24 40.01 29.32
N VAL A 57 -26.87 39.98 30.50
CA VAL A 57 -26.69 38.94 31.52
C VAL A 57 -27.33 37.60 31.11
N ASN A 58 -28.36 37.62 30.26
CA ASN A 58 -29.12 36.43 29.85
C ASN A 58 -28.82 35.98 28.40
N ILE A 59 -27.71 36.44 27.83
CA ILE A 59 -27.36 36.14 26.44
C ILE A 59 -26.81 34.72 26.30
N VAL A 60 -27.54 33.90 25.56
CA VAL A 60 -27.06 32.59 25.10
C VAL A 60 -26.56 32.71 23.67
N ILE A 61 -25.31 32.33 23.43
CA ILE A 61 -24.73 32.33 22.08
C ILE A 61 -25.43 31.25 21.24
N PRO A 62 -26.05 31.60 20.08
CA PRO A 62 -26.69 30.62 19.22
C PRO A 62 -25.69 29.62 18.63
N THR A 63 -26.08 28.37 18.56
CA THR A 63 -25.33 27.21 18.06
C THR A 63 -26.13 26.49 16.98
N ILE A 64 -25.54 25.47 16.37
CA ILE A 64 -26.20 24.64 15.34
C ILE A 64 -27.47 23.93 15.85
N HIS A 65 -27.65 23.81 17.17
CA HIS A 65 -28.79 23.12 17.78
C HIS A 65 -29.93 24.06 18.19
N ASN A 66 -29.64 25.35 18.40
CA ASN A 66 -30.60 26.33 18.95
C ASN A 66 -30.63 27.65 18.15
N TYR A 67 -30.29 27.63 16.85
CA TYR A 67 -30.26 28.81 16.00
C TYR A 67 -31.62 29.55 15.89
N ASN A 68 -32.74 28.91 16.22
CA ASN A 68 -34.07 29.55 16.27
C ASN A 68 -34.15 30.71 17.28
N VAL A 69 -33.27 30.72 18.29
CA VAL A 69 -33.16 31.79 19.31
C VAL A 69 -32.82 33.15 18.68
N LEU A 70 -32.26 33.17 17.46
CA LEU A 70 -31.99 34.38 16.69
C LEU A 70 -33.24 35.19 16.33
N PHE A 71 -34.40 34.53 16.22
CA PHE A 71 -35.67 35.17 15.86
C PHE A 71 -36.61 35.37 17.05
N GLN A 72 -36.23 34.89 18.24
CA GLN A 72 -37.02 35.00 19.47
C GLN A 72 -36.79 36.34 20.20
N HIS A 73 -35.70 37.03 19.91
CA HIS A 73 -35.30 38.27 20.58
C HIS A 73 -34.78 39.31 19.60
N ASN A 74 -34.90 40.58 19.98
CA ASN A 74 -34.40 41.69 19.18
C ASN A 74 -32.96 42.08 19.59
N TYR A 75 -31.97 41.35 19.07
CA TYR A 75 -30.56 41.59 19.37
C TYR A 75 -30.05 42.93 18.81
N ASN A 76 -29.11 43.57 19.50
CA ASN A 76 -28.40 44.74 18.98
C ASN A 76 -27.22 44.31 18.08
N ILE A 77 -26.62 45.28 17.37
CA ILE A 77 -25.51 45.00 16.43
C ILE A 77 -24.27 44.47 17.15
N GLN A 78 -23.98 44.94 18.36
CA GLN A 78 -22.81 44.51 19.12
C GLN A 78 -22.92 43.04 19.55
N GLN A 79 -24.10 42.63 20.04
CA GLN A 79 -24.43 41.24 20.39
C GLN A 79 -24.32 40.32 19.16
N LEU A 80 -24.84 40.75 18.00
CA LEU A 80 -24.70 39.98 16.75
C LEU A 80 -23.22 39.87 16.32
N LYS A 81 -22.42 40.93 16.48
CA LYS A 81 -20.98 40.90 16.20
C LYS A 81 -20.25 39.95 17.14
N GLU A 82 -20.63 39.88 18.42
CA GLU A 82 -20.09 38.91 19.37
C GLU A 82 -20.38 37.47 18.95
N PHE A 83 -21.62 37.16 18.56
CA PHE A 83 -21.98 35.82 18.07
C PHE A 83 -21.21 35.45 16.80
N ILE A 84 -21.13 36.38 15.85
CA ILE A 84 -20.38 36.18 14.60
C ILE A 84 -18.89 35.95 14.87
N LYS A 85 -18.32 36.71 15.81
CA LYS A 85 -16.92 36.55 16.24
C LYS A 85 -16.68 35.17 16.86
N PHE A 86 -17.60 34.69 17.70
CA PHE A 86 -17.54 33.35 18.31
C PHE A 86 -17.47 32.25 17.24
N HIS A 87 -18.27 32.37 16.17
CA HIS A 87 -18.27 31.43 15.04
C HIS A 87 -17.20 31.73 13.96
N LYS A 88 -16.29 32.67 14.21
CA LYS A 88 -15.20 33.09 13.29
C LYS A 88 -15.70 33.54 11.91
N LEU A 89 -16.87 34.18 11.86
CA LEU A 89 -17.48 34.70 10.64
C LEU A 89 -17.13 36.19 10.42
N LYS A 90 -17.32 36.69 9.19
CA LYS A 90 -17.09 38.10 8.83
C LYS A 90 -18.05 39.03 9.60
N GLN A 91 -17.50 40.04 10.28
CA GLN A 91 -18.25 41.00 11.13
C GLN A 91 -18.75 42.27 10.41
N SER A 92 -18.47 42.42 9.11
CA SER A 92 -18.93 43.56 8.32
C SER A 92 -20.41 43.42 7.94
N GLY A 93 -21.09 44.56 7.77
CA GLY A 93 -22.44 44.61 7.22
C GLY A 93 -23.46 45.25 8.15
N ASN A 94 -24.68 45.42 7.64
CA ASN A 94 -25.82 45.90 8.42
C ASN A 94 -26.38 44.80 9.34
N LYS A 95 -27.29 45.18 10.24
CA LYS A 95 -27.88 44.24 11.22
C LYS A 95 -28.50 42.99 10.57
N ASN A 96 -29.22 43.16 9.47
CA ASN A 96 -29.90 42.08 8.77
C ASN A 96 -28.91 41.14 8.08
N GLU A 97 -27.85 41.68 7.49
CA GLU A 97 -26.77 40.88 6.90
C GLU A 97 -26.06 40.03 7.95
N LEU A 98 -25.75 40.60 9.12
CA LEU A 98 -25.14 39.88 10.24
C LEU A 98 -26.07 38.74 10.71
N LEU A 99 -27.35 39.04 10.92
CA LEU A 99 -28.34 38.06 11.36
C LEU A 99 -28.52 36.93 10.35
N ASN A 100 -28.69 37.25 9.07
CA ASN A 100 -28.86 36.27 8.00
C ASN A 100 -27.62 35.39 7.84
N ARG A 101 -26.42 35.98 7.88
CA ARG A 101 -25.16 35.24 7.79
C ARG A 101 -25.04 34.21 8.92
N LEU A 102 -25.29 34.64 10.15
CA LEU A 102 -25.22 33.77 11.32
C LEU A 102 -26.28 32.68 11.25
N HIS A 103 -27.54 33.03 10.95
CA HIS A 103 -28.62 32.06 10.82
C HIS A 103 -28.32 31.00 9.75
N ASN A 104 -27.90 31.42 8.56
CA ASN A 104 -27.63 30.51 7.44
C ASN A 104 -26.44 29.61 7.74
N TYR A 105 -25.37 30.16 8.32
CA TYR A 105 -24.24 29.35 8.78
C TYR A 105 -24.69 28.25 9.73
N LEU A 106 -25.45 28.59 10.79
CA LEU A 106 -25.89 27.60 11.78
C LEU A 106 -26.88 26.57 11.20
N LYS A 107 -27.88 27.03 10.44
CA LYS A 107 -28.90 26.18 9.81
C LYS A 107 -28.26 25.21 8.81
N PHE A 108 -27.44 25.70 7.89
CA PHE A 108 -26.79 24.83 6.90
C PHE A 108 -25.74 23.93 7.53
N SER A 109 -25.01 24.39 8.55
CA SER A 109 -24.08 23.55 9.32
C SER A 109 -24.80 22.35 9.96
N PHE A 110 -25.98 22.56 10.55
CA PHE A 110 -26.77 21.47 11.11
C PHE A 110 -27.13 20.39 10.08
N TYR A 111 -27.57 20.80 8.87
CA TYR A 111 -27.95 19.86 7.82
C TYR A 111 -26.74 19.19 7.16
N ILE A 112 -25.68 19.95 6.84
CA ILE A 112 -24.51 19.40 6.15
C ILE A 112 -23.77 18.38 7.03
N ILE A 113 -23.73 18.58 8.36
CA ILE A 113 -23.14 17.61 9.29
C ILE A 113 -23.86 16.25 9.20
N LYS A 114 -25.20 16.25 9.08
CA LYS A 114 -25.98 15.01 8.93
C LYS A 114 -25.67 14.30 7.61
N ILE A 115 -25.61 15.06 6.51
CA ILE A 115 -25.26 14.53 5.19
C ILE A 115 -23.84 13.95 5.21
N GLN A 116 -22.87 14.70 5.74
CA GLN A 116 -21.49 14.23 5.88
C GLN A 116 -21.39 12.97 6.73
N LYS A 117 -22.16 12.86 7.83
CA LYS A 117 -22.21 11.63 8.66
C LYS A 117 -22.64 10.42 7.83
N ILE A 118 -23.72 10.55 7.05
CA ILE A 118 -24.23 9.48 6.19
C ILE A 118 -23.17 9.10 5.14
N TYR A 119 -22.56 10.10 4.51
CA TYR A 119 -21.55 9.88 3.47
C TYR A 119 -20.28 9.22 4.02
N ARG A 120 -19.75 9.66 5.17
CA ARG A 120 -18.63 9.00 5.85
C ARG A 120 -18.93 7.52 6.14
N GLY A 121 -20.14 7.23 6.63
CA GLY A 121 -20.59 5.85 6.86
C GLY A 121 -20.72 5.03 5.56
N HIS A 122 -21.12 5.65 4.46
CA HIS A 122 -21.14 5.01 3.14
C HIS A 122 -19.73 4.63 2.68
N ILE A 123 -18.76 5.54 2.78
CA ILE A 123 -17.35 5.26 2.46
C ILE A 123 -16.78 4.14 3.34
N GLN A 124 -17.06 4.15 4.66
CA GLN A 124 -16.64 3.06 5.55
C GLN A 124 -17.22 1.71 5.14
N ARG A 125 -18.50 1.65 4.75
CA ARG A 125 -19.14 0.40 4.30
C ARG A 125 -18.52 -0.12 3.00
N ILE A 126 -18.22 0.77 2.06
CA ILE A 126 -17.47 0.41 0.85
C ILE A 126 -16.12 -0.18 1.25
N TYR A 127 -15.36 0.50 2.11
CA TYR A 127 -14.06 0.03 2.57
C TYR A 127 -14.14 -1.35 3.22
N ASN A 128 -15.06 -1.56 4.15
CA ASN A 128 -15.29 -2.85 4.81
C ASN A 128 -15.59 -3.96 3.79
N SER A 129 -16.36 -3.67 2.74
CA SER A 129 -16.69 -4.65 1.69
C SER A 129 -15.50 -5.02 0.80
N LEU A 130 -14.48 -4.15 0.70
CA LEU A 130 -13.31 -4.37 -0.14
C LEU A 130 -12.32 -5.37 0.46
N HIS A 131 -12.32 -5.62 1.77
CA HIS A 131 -11.45 -6.64 2.39
C HIS A 131 -11.73 -8.06 1.88
N GLY A 132 -12.90 -8.29 1.27
CA GLY A 132 -13.26 -9.56 0.66
C GLY A 132 -13.85 -10.59 1.62
N PRO A 133 -14.03 -11.84 1.15
CA PRO A 133 -14.86 -12.84 1.82
C PRO A 133 -14.32 -13.29 3.19
N ALA A 134 -13.00 -13.27 3.40
CA ALA A 134 -12.38 -13.73 4.63
C ALA A 134 -12.18 -12.63 5.68
N TYR A 135 -12.79 -11.45 5.48
CA TYR A 135 -12.60 -10.31 6.39
C TYR A 135 -13.06 -10.60 7.82
N GLN A 136 -14.20 -11.27 7.97
CA GLN A 136 -14.78 -11.60 9.28
C GLN A 136 -14.30 -12.94 9.83
N ASN A 137 -13.95 -13.87 8.93
CA ASN A 137 -13.43 -15.18 9.30
C ASN A 137 -12.27 -15.54 8.38
N ARG A 138 -11.05 -15.54 8.94
CA ARG A 138 -9.82 -15.81 8.18
C ARG A 138 -9.56 -17.31 7.97
N GLU A 139 -10.24 -18.17 8.73
CA GLU A 139 -10.09 -19.64 8.64
C GLU A 139 -10.61 -20.20 7.31
N ILE A 140 -11.45 -19.44 6.58
CA ILE A 140 -11.92 -19.85 5.26
C ILE A 140 -10.84 -19.72 4.18
N CYS A 141 -9.71 -19.06 4.49
CA CYS A 141 -8.59 -18.95 3.57
C CYS A 141 -7.90 -20.31 3.38
N THR A 142 -7.56 -20.61 2.14
CA THR A 142 -6.81 -21.82 1.76
C THR A 142 -5.37 -21.75 2.22
N ASN A 143 -4.77 -20.56 2.28
CA ASN A 143 -3.41 -20.35 2.77
C ASN A 143 -3.43 -19.93 4.26
N ALA A 144 -2.46 -20.42 5.03
CA ALA A 144 -2.33 -20.09 6.45
C ALA A 144 -1.49 -18.83 6.71
N ASN A 145 -0.54 -18.52 5.83
CA ASN A 145 0.42 -17.42 5.97
C ASN A 145 0.36 -16.48 4.75
N ASP A 146 0.87 -15.26 4.85
CA ASP A 146 1.12 -14.37 3.71
C ASP A 146 2.36 -14.82 2.90
N PHE A 147 2.35 -14.62 1.59
CA PHE A 147 3.38 -15.17 0.70
C PHE A 147 4.70 -14.38 0.73
N PHE A 148 4.67 -13.15 1.24
CA PHE A 148 5.82 -12.26 1.23
C PHE A 148 6.34 -12.03 2.64
N THR A 149 5.48 -11.67 3.60
CA THR A 149 5.91 -11.47 4.99
C THR A 149 6.05 -12.78 5.74
N MET A 150 5.41 -13.86 5.26
CA MET A 150 5.29 -15.16 5.95
C MET A 150 4.51 -15.11 7.27
N ASP A 151 3.92 -13.97 7.60
CA ASP A 151 3.08 -13.81 8.79
C ASP A 151 1.83 -14.68 8.67
N GLU A 152 1.40 -15.28 9.78
CA GLU A 152 0.12 -15.98 9.84
C GLU A 152 -1.03 -15.03 9.51
N LEU A 153 -2.00 -15.50 8.71
CA LEU A 153 -3.11 -14.65 8.31
C LEU A 153 -3.89 -14.11 9.50
N ILE A 154 -3.93 -14.80 10.64
CA ILE A 154 -4.65 -14.40 11.85
C ILE A 154 -3.97 -13.21 12.56
N THR A 155 -2.66 -13.05 12.41
CA THR A 155 -1.91 -11.97 13.08
C THR A 155 -1.92 -10.66 12.30
N ILE A 156 -2.22 -10.70 11.00
CA ILE A 156 -2.27 -9.50 10.13
C ILE A 156 -3.32 -8.50 10.66
N PRO A 157 -3.01 -7.21 10.84
CA PRO A 157 -4.01 -6.21 11.23
C PRO A 157 -5.18 -6.10 10.23
N ASN A 158 -6.41 -5.88 10.73
CA ASN A 158 -7.60 -5.81 9.87
C ASN A 158 -7.48 -4.79 8.74
N ASN A 159 -6.91 -3.62 9.02
CA ASN A 159 -6.67 -2.53 8.06
C ASN A 159 -5.67 -2.90 6.94
N LEU A 160 -4.87 -3.95 7.12
CA LEU A 160 -3.90 -4.46 6.15
C LEU A 160 -4.33 -5.78 5.51
N PHE A 161 -5.32 -6.47 6.06
CA PHE A 161 -5.78 -7.74 5.55
C PHE A 161 -6.68 -7.57 4.31
N PHE A 162 -6.39 -8.33 3.25
CA PHE A 162 -7.21 -8.40 2.05
C PHE A 162 -7.40 -9.86 1.63
N SER A 163 -8.57 -10.20 1.11
CA SER A 163 -8.86 -11.54 0.60
C SER A 163 -9.66 -11.49 -0.69
N TYR A 164 -9.54 -12.52 -1.52
CA TYR A 164 -10.43 -12.70 -2.66
C TYR A 164 -10.66 -14.17 -2.94
N LYS A 165 -11.78 -14.46 -3.63
CA LYS A 165 -12.13 -15.79 -4.11
C LYS A 165 -11.66 -15.94 -5.54
N ASP A 166 -10.94 -17.00 -5.86
CA ASP A 166 -10.48 -17.28 -7.20
C ASP A 166 -11.58 -17.95 -8.07
N VAL A 167 -11.20 -18.29 -9.30
CA VAL A 167 -12.08 -18.94 -10.29
C VAL A 167 -12.49 -20.37 -9.87
N ASP A 168 -11.66 -21.04 -9.08
CA ASP A 168 -11.86 -22.40 -8.59
C ASP A 168 -12.57 -22.42 -7.23
N ASN A 169 -13.10 -21.28 -6.79
CA ASN A 169 -13.78 -21.06 -5.52
C ASN A 169 -12.92 -21.14 -4.25
N PHE A 170 -11.61 -21.20 -4.38
CA PHE A 170 -10.69 -21.08 -3.24
C PHE A 170 -10.58 -19.62 -2.78
N VAL A 171 -10.48 -19.41 -1.48
CA VAL A 171 -10.31 -18.07 -0.90
C VAL A 171 -8.86 -17.90 -0.48
N TYR A 172 -8.20 -16.85 -0.94
CA TYR A 172 -6.83 -16.54 -0.53
C TYR A 172 -6.79 -15.24 0.24
N GLY A 173 -6.08 -15.24 1.36
CA GLY A 173 -5.82 -14.07 2.20
C GLY A 173 -4.41 -13.55 2.02
N PHE A 174 -4.23 -12.24 2.16
CA PHE A 174 -2.98 -11.54 1.91
C PHE A 174 -2.82 -10.37 2.88
N ASP A 175 -1.57 -10.03 3.16
CA ASP A 175 -1.24 -8.65 3.51
C ASP A 175 -1.36 -7.80 2.23
N VAL A 176 -2.13 -6.72 2.30
CA VAL A 176 -2.39 -5.83 1.16
C VAL A 176 -1.12 -5.17 0.64
N ILE A 177 -0.10 -4.99 1.48
CA ILE A 177 1.20 -4.43 1.11
C ILE A 177 1.97 -5.47 0.30
N SER A 178 1.97 -6.73 0.73
CA SER A 178 2.52 -7.84 -0.05
C SER A 178 1.87 -7.92 -1.43
N LEU A 179 0.53 -7.87 -1.47
CA LEU A 179 -0.24 -7.90 -2.70
C LEU A 179 0.06 -6.67 -3.59
N TYR A 180 0.18 -5.47 -3.01
CA TYR A 180 0.57 -4.26 -3.74
C TYR A 180 1.96 -4.40 -4.38
N ASN A 181 2.93 -4.95 -3.66
CA ASN A 181 4.28 -5.20 -4.18
C ASN A 181 4.31 -6.22 -5.30
N LEU A 182 3.50 -7.27 -5.20
CA LEU A 182 3.33 -8.24 -6.29
C LEU A 182 2.78 -7.53 -7.54
N ILE A 183 1.76 -6.69 -7.40
CA ILE A 183 1.15 -5.96 -8.51
C ILE A 183 2.14 -4.98 -9.14
N THR A 184 2.92 -4.23 -8.34
CA THR A 184 3.84 -3.21 -8.86
C THR A 184 5.09 -3.80 -9.50
N LYS A 185 5.59 -4.93 -8.99
CA LYS A 185 6.80 -5.60 -9.53
C LYS A 185 6.52 -6.55 -10.68
N SER A 186 5.26 -6.84 -10.97
CA SER A 186 4.87 -7.71 -12.08
C SER A 186 4.94 -6.97 -13.41
N ASN A 187 5.86 -7.38 -14.28
CA ASN A 187 5.89 -6.92 -15.67
C ASN A 187 4.93 -7.77 -16.51
N GLY A 188 3.64 -7.42 -16.51
CA GLY A 188 2.60 -8.11 -17.28
C GLY A 188 1.49 -8.69 -16.41
N GLU A 189 1.14 -9.96 -16.64
CA GLU A 189 0.05 -10.61 -15.91
C GLU A 189 0.41 -10.88 -14.45
N VAL A 190 -0.38 -10.32 -13.53
CA VAL A 190 -0.27 -10.59 -12.10
C VAL A 190 -0.90 -11.94 -11.81
N LYS A 191 -0.11 -12.86 -11.25
CA LYS A 191 -0.55 -14.22 -10.88
C LYS A 191 -0.56 -14.39 -9.37
N ASN A 192 -1.53 -15.13 -8.85
CA ASN A 192 -1.59 -15.48 -7.45
C ASN A 192 -0.34 -16.31 -7.06
N PRO A 193 0.36 -15.97 -5.98
CA PRO A 193 1.60 -16.64 -5.59
C PRO A 193 1.42 -18.12 -5.20
N TYR A 194 0.22 -18.55 -4.79
CA TYR A 194 -0.04 -19.91 -4.33
C TYR A 194 -0.38 -20.88 -5.46
N ASN A 195 -1.26 -20.48 -6.38
CA ASN A 195 -1.76 -21.36 -7.45
C ASN A 195 -1.31 -20.92 -8.85
N ARG A 196 -0.64 -19.77 -8.98
CA ARG A 196 -0.15 -19.18 -10.24
C ARG A 196 -1.24 -18.86 -11.27
N ILE A 197 -2.50 -18.87 -10.86
CA ILE A 197 -3.63 -18.43 -11.68
C ILE A 197 -3.60 -16.91 -11.77
N LYS A 198 -3.94 -16.36 -12.95
CA LYS A 198 -4.03 -14.91 -13.16
C LYS A 198 -5.06 -14.30 -12.19
N ILE A 199 -4.65 -13.25 -11.50
CA ILE A 199 -5.57 -12.49 -10.64
C ILE A 199 -6.51 -11.68 -11.55
N PRO A 200 -7.85 -11.79 -11.38
CA PRO A 200 -8.79 -11.05 -12.20
C PRO A 200 -8.61 -9.53 -12.08
N ASP A 201 -8.81 -8.81 -13.19
CA ASP A 201 -8.63 -7.34 -13.22
C ASP A 201 -9.57 -6.61 -12.25
N GLU A 202 -10.76 -7.15 -12.01
CA GLU A 202 -11.70 -6.64 -11.01
C GLU A 202 -11.12 -6.70 -9.58
N VAL A 203 -10.39 -7.76 -9.25
CA VAL A 203 -9.70 -7.89 -7.96
C VAL A 203 -8.59 -6.85 -7.87
N LEU A 204 -7.80 -6.67 -8.93
CA LEU A 204 -6.75 -5.66 -8.98
C LEU A 204 -7.32 -4.23 -8.81
N ALA A 205 -8.47 -3.94 -9.42
CA ALA A 205 -9.18 -2.67 -9.23
C ALA A 205 -9.65 -2.49 -7.78
N LYS A 206 -10.18 -3.55 -7.15
CA LYS A 206 -10.58 -3.54 -5.73
C LYS A 206 -9.39 -3.28 -4.81
N VAL A 207 -8.23 -3.91 -5.05
CA VAL A 207 -7.00 -3.67 -4.27
C VAL A 207 -6.56 -2.22 -4.38
N LYS A 208 -6.53 -1.65 -5.59
CA LYS A 208 -6.18 -0.23 -5.79
C LYS A 208 -7.14 0.71 -5.05
N LEU A 209 -8.45 0.43 -5.12
CA LEU A 209 -9.46 1.20 -4.42
C LEU A 209 -9.33 1.05 -2.90
N PHE A 210 -9.08 -0.16 -2.42
CA PHE A 210 -8.84 -0.47 -1.01
C PHE A 210 -7.69 0.36 -0.47
N ILE A 211 -6.55 0.36 -1.15
CA ILE A 211 -5.36 1.14 -0.73
C ILE A 211 -5.69 2.64 -0.71
N ARG A 212 -6.37 3.15 -1.73
CA ARG A 212 -6.76 4.57 -1.79
C ARG A 212 -7.68 4.96 -0.63
N LEU A 213 -8.67 4.14 -0.30
CA LEU A 213 -9.59 4.39 0.81
C LEU A 213 -8.91 4.21 2.17
N SER A 214 -8.02 3.22 2.30
CA SER A 214 -7.22 2.99 3.51
C SER A 214 -6.45 4.26 3.88
N LYS A 215 -5.79 4.90 2.92
CA LYS A 215 -5.03 6.15 3.17
C LYS A 215 -5.89 7.31 3.68
N ILE A 216 -7.19 7.32 3.36
CA ILE A 216 -8.14 8.36 3.79
C ILE A 216 -8.70 8.04 5.18
N LEU A 217 -9.01 6.77 5.43
CA LEU A 217 -9.69 6.31 6.65
C LEU A 217 -8.71 5.98 7.78
N ASP A 218 -7.49 5.54 7.43
CA ASP A 218 -6.43 5.12 8.34
C ASP A 218 -5.06 5.62 7.85
N PRO A 219 -4.56 6.75 8.38
CA PRO A 219 -3.27 7.31 8.01
C PRO A 219 -2.07 6.36 8.22
N GLN A 220 -2.19 5.33 9.09
CA GLN A 220 -1.09 4.40 9.36
C GLN A 220 -0.77 3.53 8.14
N VAL A 221 -1.74 3.27 7.25
CA VAL A 221 -1.53 2.49 6.03
C VAL A 221 -0.67 3.26 5.02
N ASP A 222 -0.81 4.59 4.94
CA ASP A 222 0.04 5.40 4.03
C ASP A 222 1.49 5.46 4.50
N THR A 223 1.72 5.48 5.83
CA THR A 223 3.09 5.40 6.37
C THR A 223 3.72 4.06 6.08
N ILE A 224 3.02 2.94 6.33
CA ILE A 224 3.59 1.59 6.15
C ILE A 224 3.95 1.30 4.68
N ILE A 225 3.09 1.66 3.72
CA ILE A 225 3.38 1.50 2.28
C ILE A 225 4.63 2.30 1.85
N LYS A 226 4.93 3.40 2.56
CA LYS A 226 6.10 4.26 2.30
C LYS A 226 7.31 3.93 3.17
N THR A 227 7.23 2.95 4.08
CA THR A 227 8.28 2.74 5.10
C THR A 227 9.41 1.83 4.58
N PRO A 228 10.70 2.20 4.78
CA PRO A 228 11.87 1.37 4.45
C PRO A 228 11.98 0.05 5.26
N SER A 229 11.16 -0.16 6.29
CA SER A 229 11.14 -1.39 7.09
C SER A 229 10.69 -2.62 6.30
N PHE A 230 9.85 -2.46 5.28
CA PHE A 230 9.38 -3.58 4.46
C PHE A 230 10.47 -4.07 3.49
N GLU A 231 11.31 -3.17 2.98
CA GLU A 231 12.53 -3.54 2.26
C GLU A 231 13.47 -4.30 3.19
N VAL A 232 13.66 -3.84 4.43
CA VAL A 232 14.49 -4.53 5.43
C VAL A 232 13.96 -5.93 5.75
N THR A 233 12.64 -6.13 5.91
CA THR A 233 12.06 -7.47 6.16
C THR A 233 12.25 -8.42 4.99
N TYR A 234 12.07 -7.95 3.74
CA TYR A 234 12.31 -8.74 2.54
C TYR A 234 13.78 -9.14 2.38
N GLN A 235 14.68 -8.19 2.60
CA GLN A 235 16.12 -8.42 2.56
C GLN A 235 16.52 -9.43 3.63
N LYS A 236 15.98 -9.27 4.85
CA LYS A 236 16.22 -10.18 5.97
C LYS A 236 15.69 -11.60 5.69
N GLY A 237 14.52 -11.73 5.09
CA GLY A 237 13.97 -13.03 4.70
C GLY A 237 14.87 -13.77 3.68
N ILE A 238 15.46 -13.04 2.73
CA ILE A 238 16.43 -13.61 1.78
C ILE A 238 17.72 -14.01 2.50
N GLU A 239 18.23 -13.16 3.39
CA GLU A 239 19.44 -13.48 4.18
C GLU A 239 19.25 -14.74 5.04
N LEU A 240 18.11 -14.88 5.71
CA LEU A 240 17.77 -16.08 6.49
C LEU A 240 17.70 -17.31 5.60
N LYS A 241 17.05 -17.22 4.45
CA LYS A 241 17.00 -18.34 3.49
C LYS A 241 18.40 -18.75 3.01
N ILE A 242 19.28 -17.78 2.74
CA ILE A 242 20.67 -18.06 2.35
C ILE A 242 21.39 -18.77 3.50
N LEU A 243 21.20 -18.30 4.74
CA LEU A 243 21.78 -18.92 5.92
C LEU A 243 21.34 -20.39 6.06
N ASP A 244 20.04 -20.68 5.93
CA ASP A 244 19.48 -22.02 6.05
C ASP A 244 20.07 -22.99 5.01
N VAL A 245 20.21 -22.54 3.75
CA VAL A 245 20.80 -23.35 2.68
C VAL A 245 22.27 -23.69 2.98
N PHE A 246 23.06 -22.73 3.44
CA PHE A 246 24.46 -22.96 3.79
C PHE A 246 24.61 -23.87 5.02
N GLN A 247 23.78 -23.71 6.04
CA GLN A 247 23.75 -24.63 7.18
C GLN A 247 23.37 -26.05 6.77
N TYR A 248 22.44 -26.20 5.83
CA TYR A 248 22.11 -27.50 5.28
C TYR A 248 23.30 -28.12 4.52
N MET A 249 24.03 -27.33 3.74
CA MET A 249 25.27 -27.78 3.08
C MET A 249 26.32 -28.25 4.09
N ASP A 250 26.45 -27.54 5.22
CA ASP A 250 27.37 -27.93 6.30
C ASP A 250 26.94 -29.23 6.96
N SER A 251 25.63 -29.46 7.13
CA SER A 251 25.09 -30.71 7.69
C SER A 251 25.42 -31.94 6.83
N LEU A 252 25.67 -31.75 5.53
CA LEU A 252 26.11 -32.79 4.61
C LEU A 252 27.61 -33.12 4.76
N GLY A 253 28.36 -32.37 5.57
CA GLY A 253 29.79 -32.56 5.82
C GLY A 253 30.69 -31.57 5.10
N ASN A 254 30.12 -30.51 4.50
CA ASN A 254 30.90 -29.46 3.84
C ASN A 254 31.24 -28.34 4.83
N TYR A 255 32.23 -27.52 4.47
CA TYR A 255 32.48 -26.25 5.18
C TYR A 255 32.07 -25.11 4.27
N SER A 256 31.10 -24.31 4.70
CA SER A 256 30.59 -23.18 3.94
C SER A 256 30.40 -21.94 4.82
N ASN A 257 30.32 -20.77 4.19
CA ASN A 257 30.00 -19.52 4.88
C ASN A 257 29.04 -18.67 4.02
N PRO A 258 27.84 -18.32 4.52
CA PRO A 258 26.87 -17.48 3.81
C PRO A 258 27.44 -16.15 3.30
N ALA A 259 28.41 -15.56 4.01
CA ALA A 259 29.05 -14.32 3.64
C ALA A 259 29.71 -14.40 2.25
N TRP A 260 30.23 -15.58 1.86
CA TRP A 260 30.84 -15.77 0.54
C TRP A 260 29.87 -15.49 -0.60
N PHE A 261 28.58 -15.74 -0.40
CA PHE A 261 27.53 -15.43 -1.36
C PHE A 261 26.95 -14.02 -1.16
N LEU A 262 26.76 -13.59 0.08
CA LEU A 262 26.23 -12.26 0.42
C LEU A 262 27.18 -11.12 0.03
N ASP A 263 28.48 -11.37 -0.09
CA ASP A 263 29.47 -10.37 -0.49
C ASP A 263 29.58 -10.21 -2.01
N LEU A 264 28.88 -11.04 -2.79
CA LEU A 264 28.90 -10.95 -4.25
C LEU A 264 28.11 -9.72 -4.72
N ASP A 265 28.77 -8.89 -5.52
CA ASP A 265 28.14 -7.83 -6.29
C ASP A 265 27.37 -8.41 -7.49
N ARG A 266 26.63 -7.55 -8.19
CA ARG A 266 25.85 -7.92 -9.36
C ARG A 266 26.65 -8.64 -10.44
N ILE A 267 27.86 -8.18 -10.75
CA ILE A 267 28.70 -8.75 -11.82
C ILE A 267 29.15 -10.16 -11.40
N LYS A 268 29.57 -10.31 -10.13
CA LYS A 268 29.97 -11.60 -9.57
C LYS A 268 28.80 -12.57 -9.43
N LEU A 269 27.58 -12.12 -9.14
CA LEU A 269 26.38 -12.98 -9.12
C LEU A 269 26.04 -13.52 -10.51
N ILE A 270 26.16 -12.68 -11.55
CA ILE A 270 25.97 -13.12 -12.95
C ILE A 270 27.08 -14.12 -13.32
N ARG A 271 28.33 -13.82 -12.96
CA ARG A 271 29.46 -14.71 -13.19
C ARG A 271 29.26 -16.04 -12.45
N TYR A 272 28.85 -16.03 -11.20
CA TYR A 272 28.61 -17.22 -10.39
C TYR A 272 27.64 -18.18 -11.09
N MET A 273 26.51 -17.67 -11.57
CA MET A 273 25.56 -18.50 -12.32
C MET A 273 26.13 -19.03 -13.62
N ARG A 274 26.94 -18.23 -14.33
CA ARG A 274 27.60 -18.69 -15.55
C ARG A 274 28.58 -19.82 -15.27
N GLU A 275 29.43 -19.68 -14.24
CA GLU A 275 30.38 -20.72 -13.84
C GLU A 275 29.65 -21.97 -13.35
N LEU A 276 28.56 -21.83 -12.60
CA LEU A 276 27.78 -22.97 -12.10
C LEU A 276 27.13 -23.76 -13.25
N ILE A 277 26.53 -23.06 -14.23
CA ILE A 277 25.97 -23.68 -15.43
C ILE A 277 27.09 -24.35 -16.24
N ASP A 278 28.22 -23.66 -16.43
CA ASP A 278 29.36 -24.19 -17.19
C ASP A 278 29.95 -25.46 -16.54
N ILE A 279 30.10 -25.46 -15.21
CA ILE A 279 30.54 -26.63 -14.45
C ILE A 279 29.55 -27.78 -14.62
N TRP A 280 28.26 -27.51 -14.44
CA TRP A 280 27.22 -28.54 -14.52
C TRP A 280 27.13 -29.16 -15.92
N ASP A 281 27.18 -28.34 -16.97
CA ASP A 281 26.94 -28.79 -18.35
C ASP A 281 28.19 -29.24 -19.10
N TYR A 282 29.34 -28.65 -18.81
CA TYR A 282 30.54 -28.85 -19.62
C TYR A 282 31.77 -29.22 -18.78
N ARG A 283 32.16 -28.42 -17.79
CA ARG A 283 33.49 -28.54 -17.15
C ARG A 283 33.64 -29.82 -16.33
N ALA A 284 32.63 -30.20 -15.54
CA ALA A 284 32.72 -31.36 -14.67
C ALA A 284 32.45 -32.71 -15.37
N GLN A 285 32.05 -32.70 -16.66
CA GLN A 285 31.75 -33.91 -17.44
C GLN A 285 30.80 -34.88 -16.71
N ILE A 286 29.80 -34.33 -16.01
CA ILE A 286 28.84 -35.11 -15.20
C ILE A 286 27.99 -35.95 -16.15
N THR A 287 27.98 -37.27 -15.95
CA THR A 287 27.16 -38.16 -16.77
C THR A 287 25.68 -37.85 -16.60
N PRO A 288 24.85 -38.06 -17.64
CA PRO A 288 23.40 -37.84 -17.54
C PRO A 288 22.75 -38.61 -16.39
N GLU A 289 23.26 -39.80 -16.07
CA GLU A 289 22.79 -40.65 -14.97
C GLU A 289 23.06 -39.97 -13.63
N THR A 290 24.28 -39.47 -13.41
CA THR A 290 24.66 -38.75 -12.19
C THR A 290 23.90 -37.43 -12.08
N LYS A 291 23.70 -36.68 -13.17
CA LYS A 291 22.85 -35.48 -13.16
C LYS A 291 21.43 -35.79 -12.67
N ARG A 292 20.82 -36.88 -13.16
CA ARG A 292 19.49 -37.33 -12.72
C ARG A 292 19.48 -37.84 -11.28
N ALA A 293 20.60 -38.37 -10.79
CA ALA A 293 20.72 -38.79 -9.40
C ALA A 293 20.84 -37.60 -8.42
N ILE A 294 21.53 -36.53 -8.83
CA ILE A 294 21.64 -35.28 -8.05
C ILE A 294 20.36 -34.45 -8.15
N TYR A 295 19.73 -34.37 -9.32
CA TYR A 295 18.49 -33.63 -9.53
C TYR A 295 17.48 -34.41 -10.40
N PRO A 296 16.64 -35.26 -9.79
CA PRO A 296 15.60 -36.01 -10.50
C PRO A 296 14.47 -35.10 -11.03
N PRO A 297 13.73 -35.51 -12.08
CA PRO A 297 13.95 -36.70 -12.91
C PRO A 297 14.88 -36.46 -14.11
N ASN A 298 15.10 -35.20 -14.51
CA ASN A 298 15.72 -34.86 -15.78
C ASN A 298 17.19 -34.41 -15.66
N GLY A 299 17.68 -34.13 -14.46
CA GLY A 299 19.06 -33.68 -14.24
C GLY A 299 19.35 -32.21 -14.60
N ASP A 300 18.29 -31.41 -14.81
CA ASP A 300 18.39 -29.99 -15.16
C ASP A 300 17.82 -29.09 -14.04
N PRO A 301 18.67 -28.58 -13.14
CA PRO A 301 18.26 -27.67 -12.07
C PRO A 301 18.00 -26.24 -12.56
N PHE A 302 18.41 -25.91 -13.79
CA PHE A 302 18.26 -24.59 -14.39
C PHE A 302 16.98 -24.46 -15.22
N ASN A 303 16.19 -25.53 -15.34
CA ASN A 303 14.91 -25.48 -16.02
C ASN A 303 13.99 -24.38 -15.41
N GLY A 304 13.55 -23.45 -16.25
CA GLY A 304 12.76 -22.28 -15.86
C GLY A 304 13.58 -21.10 -15.28
N PHE A 305 14.91 -21.19 -15.26
CA PHE A 305 15.78 -20.07 -14.91
C PHE A 305 16.07 -19.20 -16.14
N SER A 306 15.66 -17.92 -16.10
CA SER A 306 15.94 -16.98 -17.20
C SER A 306 17.24 -16.22 -16.94
N PHE A 307 18.32 -16.64 -17.61
CA PHE A 307 19.60 -15.93 -17.56
C PHE A 307 19.48 -14.50 -18.12
N VAL A 308 18.64 -14.29 -19.14
CA VAL A 308 18.35 -12.97 -19.69
C VAL A 308 17.73 -12.06 -18.63
N GLN A 309 16.75 -12.57 -17.87
CA GLN A 309 16.13 -11.80 -16.79
C GLN A 309 17.12 -11.45 -15.68
N LEU A 310 18.02 -12.38 -15.33
CA LEU A 310 19.08 -12.13 -14.36
C LEU A 310 20.02 -10.99 -14.81
N CYS A 311 20.45 -11.02 -16.07
CA CYS A 311 21.37 -10.04 -16.65
C CYS A 311 20.80 -8.63 -16.83
N HIS A 312 19.48 -8.47 -16.94
CA HIS A 312 18.84 -7.17 -17.09
C HIS A 312 18.31 -6.60 -15.77
N ASN A 313 18.30 -7.39 -14.69
CA ASN A 313 17.85 -6.90 -13.39
C ASN A 313 18.94 -6.08 -12.69
N HIS A 314 18.51 -5.09 -11.91
CA HIS A 314 19.37 -4.22 -11.10
C HIS A 314 19.15 -4.42 -9.58
N ASP A 315 18.10 -5.15 -9.18
CA ASP A 315 17.84 -5.50 -7.78
C ASP A 315 18.68 -6.72 -7.37
N ILE A 316 19.70 -6.47 -6.54
CA ILE A 316 20.63 -7.49 -6.04
C ILE A 316 19.93 -8.56 -5.19
N TYR A 317 18.88 -8.20 -4.46
CA TYR A 317 18.14 -9.13 -3.60
C TYR A 317 17.26 -10.05 -4.43
N PHE A 318 16.63 -9.53 -5.48
CA PHE A 318 15.95 -10.38 -6.47
C PHE A 318 16.93 -11.39 -7.10
N MET A 319 18.12 -10.94 -7.49
CA MET A 319 19.14 -11.83 -8.06
C MET A 319 19.56 -12.91 -7.06
N ARG A 320 19.88 -12.52 -5.81
CA ARG A 320 20.21 -13.46 -4.73
C ARG A 320 19.11 -14.49 -4.52
N LYS A 321 17.85 -14.05 -4.47
CA LYS A 321 16.69 -14.95 -4.34
C LYS A 321 16.60 -15.96 -5.48
N LYS A 322 16.77 -15.53 -6.72
CA LYS A 322 16.72 -16.44 -7.88
C LYS A 322 17.86 -17.42 -7.94
N ILE A 323 19.04 -16.99 -7.53
CA ILE A 323 20.23 -17.85 -7.51
C ILE A 323 20.13 -18.86 -6.36
N ILE A 324 19.73 -18.43 -5.15
CA ILE A 324 19.61 -19.34 -4.00
C ILE A 324 18.52 -20.39 -4.21
N GLU A 325 17.43 -20.07 -4.93
CA GLU A 325 16.40 -21.04 -5.35
C GLU A 325 16.99 -22.15 -6.23
N VAL A 326 17.98 -21.85 -7.07
CA VAL A 326 18.68 -22.86 -7.89
C VAL A 326 19.65 -23.68 -7.04
N ILE A 327 20.43 -23.02 -6.19
CA ILE A 327 21.36 -23.69 -5.27
C ILE A 327 20.63 -24.69 -4.39
N GLU A 328 19.54 -24.24 -3.74
CA GLU A 328 18.70 -25.07 -2.87
C GLU A 328 18.23 -26.34 -3.57
N LYS A 329 17.75 -26.22 -4.82
CA LYS A 329 17.34 -27.38 -5.63
C LYS A 329 18.47 -28.38 -5.82
N ILE A 330 19.67 -27.90 -6.19
CA ILE A 330 20.83 -28.76 -6.44
C ILE A 330 21.25 -29.52 -5.18
N VAL A 331 21.26 -28.86 -4.02
CA VAL A 331 21.77 -29.46 -2.77
C VAL A 331 20.74 -30.35 -2.07
N THR A 332 19.44 -30.09 -2.24
CA THR A 332 18.38 -30.81 -1.50
C THR A 332 17.75 -31.99 -2.26
N SER A 333 17.79 -31.99 -3.60
CA SER A 333 16.97 -32.91 -4.41
C SER A 333 17.59 -34.29 -4.71
N GLY A 334 18.84 -34.53 -4.31
CA GLY A 334 19.52 -35.79 -4.61
C GLY A 334 18.82 -37.02 -4.01
N LEU A 335 18.94 -38.16 -4.69
CA LEU A 335 18.30 -39.43 -4.30
C LEU A 335 18.76 -39.96 -2.94
N ASP A 336 20.04 -39.75 -2.61
CA ASP A 336 20.67 -40.13 -1.36
C ASP A 336 21.59 -39.01 -0.84
N ARG A 337 22.21 -39.24 0.31
CA ARG A 337 23.10 -38.26 0.95
C ARG A 337 24.34 -37.96 0.10
N ASP A 338 24.88 -38.96 -0.59
CA ASP A 338 26.11 -38.81 -1.37
C ASP A 338 25.86 -37.95 -2.61
N ASN A 339 24.74 -38.15 -3.31
CA ASN A 339 24.32 -37.32 -4.43
C ASN A 339 24.04 -35.87 -4.01
N LYS A 340 23.44 -35.67 -2.82
CA LYS A 340 23.25 -34.32 -2.24
C LYS A 340 24.58 -33.64 -1.95
N SER A 341 25.52 -34.37 -1.34
CA SER A 341 26.87 -33.87 -1.07
C SER A 341 27.63 -33.55 -2.36
N LEU A 342 27.44 -34.36 -3.40
CA LEU A 342 28.02 -34.13 -4.72
C LEU A 342 27.47 -32.85 -5.37
N GLY A 343 26.16 -32.61 -5.25
CA GLY A 343 25.53 -31.32 -5.61
C GLY A 343 26.15 -30.13 -4.87
N CYS A 344 26.40 -30.26 -3.57
CA CYS A 344 27.08 -29.23 -2.79
C CYS A 344 28.48 -28.92 -3.30
N TYR A 345 29.26 -29.93 -3.71
CA TYR A 345 30.61 -29.72 -4.25
C TYR A 345 30.60 -28.86 -5.51
N TYR A 346 29.67 -29.06 -6.43
CA TYR A 346 29.56 -28.22 -7.63
C TYR A 346 29.17 -26.78 -7.30
N VAL A 347 28.21 -26.59 -6.39
CA VAL A 347 27.77 -25.27 -5.92
C VAL A 347 28.92 -24.50 -5.25
N LEU A 348 29.66 -25.15 -4.35
CA LEU A 348 30.80 -24.54 -3.67
C LEU A 348 31.96 -24.32 -4.63
N GLY A 349 32.19 -25.25 -5.57
CA GLY A 349 33.22 -25.13 -6.60
C GLY A 349 33.04 -23.87 -7.44
N ALA A 350 31.84 -23.65 -7.97
CA ALA A 350 31.50 -22.41 -8.67
C ALA A 350 31.70 -21.17 -7.79
N LEU A 351 31.42 -21.27 -6.48
CA LEU A 351 31.52 -20.15 -5.55
C LEU A 351 32.98 -19.74 -5.31
N THR A 352 33.89 -20.72 -5.23
CA THR A 352 35.33 -20.46 -5.10
C THR A 352 35.90 -19.70 -6.31
N ILE A 353 35.35 -19.85 -7.51
CA ILE A 353 35.82 -19.13 -8.71
C ILE A 353 35.53 -17.63 -8.62
N VAL A 354 34.45 -17.24 -7.93
CA VAL A 354 33.97 -15.85 -7.91
C VAL A 354 34.22 -15.12 -6.59
N ASN A 355 34.55 -15.85 -5.52
CA ASN A 355 34.83 -15.31 -4.19
C ASN A 355 36.21 -15.77 -3.69
N SER A 356 37.11 -14.81 -3.48
CA SER A 356 38.48 -15.08 -3.00
C SER A 356 38.54 -15.71 -1.62
N ASN A 357 37.62 -15.33 -0.71
CA ASN A 357 37.59 -15.88 0.64
C ASN A 357 37.15 -17.35 0.62
N ALA A 358 36.18 -17.69 -0.24
CA ALA A 358 35.81 -19.08 -0.48
C ALA A 358 36.97 -19.88 -1.09
N ALA A 359 37.69 -19.32 -2.07
CA ALA A 359 38.85 -19.98 -2.69
C ALA A 359 39.98 -20.26 -1.68
N MET A 360 40.26 -19.32 -0.77
CA MET A 360 41.26 -19.52 0.30
C MET A 360 40.81 -20.55 1.33
N ALA A 361 39.52 -20.60 1.65
CA ALA A 361 38.97 -21.58 2.59
C ALA A 361 38.88 -23.00 2.01
N LEU A 362 38.68 -23.12 0.69
CA LEU A 362 38.58 -24.40 -0.02
C LEU A 362 39.53 -24.45 -1.24
N PRO A 363 40.87 -24.44 -1.05
CA PRO A 363 41.82 -24.33 -2.17
C PRO A 363 41.78 -25.50 -3.13
N TRP A 364 41.55 -26.71 -2.61
CA TRP A 364 41.47 -27.93 -3.40
C TRP A 364 40.26 -27.91 -4.34
N LEU A 365 39.14 -27.35 -3.89
CA LEU A 365 37.92 -27.24 -4.69
C LEU A 365 38.09 -26.17 -5.78
N PHE A 366 38.72 -25.05 -5.44
CA PHE A 366 39.09 -24.03 -6.42
C PHE A 366 39.99 -24.60 -7.53
N GLN A 367 41.06 -25.32 -7.15
CA GLN A 367 41.97 -25.94 -8.11
C GLN A 367 41.26 -26.93 -9.03
N THR A 368 40.24 -27.63 -8.53
CA THR A 368 39.46 -28.60 -9.30
C THR A 368 38.64 -27.96 -10.41
N PHE A 369 38.13 -26.74 -10.21
CA PHE A 369 37.19 -26.11 -11.14
C PHE A 369 37.71 -24.86 -11.84
N VAL A 370 38.88 -24.32 -11.47
CA VAL A 370 39.44 -23.11 -12.12
C VAL A 370 39.96 -23.38 -13.54
N TYR A 371 40.36 -24.62 -13.81
CA TYR A 371 40.79 -25.14 -15.12
C TYR A 371 39.64 -25.90 -15.77
#